data_AF-A0A9E5NBK5-F1
#
_entry.id   AF-A0A9E5NBK5-F1
#
_cell.length_a   1.000
_cell.length_b   1.000
_cell.length_c   1.000
_cell.angle_alpha   90.00
_cell.angle_beta   90.00
_cell.angle_gamma   90.00
#
_symmetry.space_group_name_H-M   'P 1'
#
loop_
_entity.id
_entity.type
_entity.pdbx_description
1 polymer ?
#
loop_
_entity_poly.entity_id
_entity_poly.type
_entity_poly.pdbx_seq_one_letter_code
_entity_poly.pdbx_strand_id
1 'polypeptide(L)'
;MATYAEVLPVIGRSFPLLLTYSIPDGMEDRLEVGSQVLISLSGRTAAGYVVSLHSRRPEFENLLPIEAVLDAPLAFTPRELDLARWMADYYCCPLSQALRPFLSEVGAVRVRRQLRLTEYGRRQLESPAHTLKEETLQALEMIRERKGKISRRTLAAVAGARRVSALLRALKEQGLVEETASVISPGGEKRDTLVSLAVGAEQALETAEKLSSRAPRQAAVLSYLARLKSAERTAGTGSAEVLLSEVVRKTESLSAVRSLERKGLVRTRHVPHWRTPWPDAPTDHPSSFELNPQQKAAL
;
A
#
# COMPACT_ATOMS: atom_id res chain seq x y z
N MET A 1 -1.03 -23.85 -23.07
CA MET A 1 -0.87 -22.85 -21.99
C MET A 1 -0.34 -21.56 -22.59
N ALA A 2 -0.68 -20.41 -22.00
CA ALA A 2 -0.12 -19.12 -22.43
C ALA A 2 1.39 -19.09 -22.13
N THR A 3 2.17 -18.53 -23.05
CA THR A 3 3.64 -18.45 -22.93
C THR A 3 4.11 -17.01 -22.74
N TYR A 4 3.23 -16.05 -23.04
CA TYR A 4 3.50 -14.63 -23.01
C TYR A 4 2.34 -13.87 -22.38
N ALA A 5 2.66 -12.74 -21.76
CA ALA A 5 1.68 -11.84 -21.20
C ALA A 5 1.93 -10.41 -21.70
N GLU A 6 0.84 -9.72 -22.04
CA GLU A 6 0.84 -8.27 -22.21
C GLU A 6 0.62 -7.62 -20.84
N VAL A 7 1.58 -6.84 -20.39
CA VAL A 7 1.58 -6.24 -19.06
C VAL A 7 1.51 -4.72 -19.18
N LEU A 8 0.61 -4.10 -18.42
CA LEU A 8 0.54 -2.66 -18.21
C LEU A 8 1.42 -2.27 -17.01
N PRO A 9 2.57 -1.60 -17.22
CA PRO A 9 3.44 -1.17 -16.12
C PRO A 9 2.83 -0.03 -15.29
N VAL A 10 2.98 -0.12 -13.96
CA VAL A 10 2.56 0.91 -13.01
C VAL A 10 3.78 1.74 -12.59
N ILE A 11 4.15 2.67 -13.45
CA ILE A 11 5.24 3.64 -13.22
C ILE A 11 4.68 5.05 -13.36
N GLY A 12 4.35 5.66 -12.22
CA GLY A 12 3.84 7.02 -12.18
C GLY A 12 2.51 7.21 -12.94
N ARG A 13 2.22 8.47 -13.28
CA ARG A 13 0.90 8.89 -13.78
C ARG A 13 0.66 8.69 -15.28
N SER A 14 1.65 8.27 -16.08
CA SER A 14 1.42 8.10 -17.52
C SER A 14 2.48 7.18 -18.14
N PHE A 15 2.19 5.88 -18.19
CA PHE A 15 2.89 4.96 -19.08
C PHE A 15 1.89 4.48 -20.14
N PRO A 16 2.09 4.83 -21.43
CA PRO A 16 1.04 4.65 -22.42
C PRO A 16 1.04 3.25 -23.07
N LEU A 17 2.11 2.47 -22.92
CA LEU A 17 2.31 1.22 -23.66
C LEU A 17 2.02 -0.01 -22.82
N LEU A 18 1.53 -1.06 -23.48
CA LEU A 18 1.63 -2.43 -22.99
C LEU A 18 2.98 -3.00 -23.41
N LEU A 19 3.55 -3.84 -22.56
CA LEU A 19 4.83 -4.50 -22.81
C LEU A 19 4.64 -6.01 -22.69
N THR A 20 5.19 -6.74 -23.65
CA THR A 20 5.16 -8.20 -23.65
C THR A 20 6.28 -8.77 -22.76
N TYR A 21 5.93 -9.74 -21.92
CA TYR A 21 6.87 -10.52 -21.10
C TYR A 21 6.69 -12.01 -21.34
N SER A 22 7.74 -12.79 -21.15
CA SER A 22 7.63 -14.26 -21.10
C SER A 22 7.11 -14.71 -19.74
N ILE A 23 6.34 -15.80 -19.75
CA ILE A 23 5.84 -16.48 -18.56
C ILE A 23 6.81 -17.61 -18.23
N PRO A 24 7.52 -17.58 -17.08
CA PRO A 24 8.34 -18.70 -16.64
C PRO A 24 7.49 -19.93 -16.28
N ASP A 25 8.06 -21.12 -16.49
CA ASP A 25 7.44 -22.39 -16.11
C ASP A 25 7.00 -22.41 -14.63
N GLY A 26 5.78 -22.87 -14.37
CA GLY A 26 5.20 -22.97 -13.02
C GLY A 26 4.48 -21.70 -12.54
N MET A 27 4.34 -20.67 -13.39
CA MET A 27 3.55 -19.47 -13.10
C MET A 27 2.20 -19.44 -13.82
N GLU A 28 1.97 -20.33 -14.79
CA GLU A 28 0.82 -20.32 -15.69
C GLU A 28 -0.50 -20.42 -14.92
N ASP A 29 -0.57 -21.33 -13.94
CA ASP A 29 -1.78 -21.58 -13.15
C ASP A 29 -2.12 -20.45 -12.16
N ARG A 30 -1.19 -19.50 -11.97
CA ARG A 30 -1.35 -18.36 -11.06
C ARG A 30 -1.62 -17.06 -11.79
N LEU A 31 -1.54 -17.05 -13.12
CA LEU A 31 -1.67 -15.87 -13.96
C LEU A 31 -3.04 -15.82 -14.62
N GLU A 32 -3.78 -14.78 -14.29
CA GLU A 32 -5.04 -14.42 -14.93
C GLU A 32 -5.00 -12.97 -15.43
N VAL A 33 -5.89 -12.63 -16.36
CA VAL A 33 -6.11 -11.23 -16.75
C VAL A 33 -6.55 -10.44 -15.51
N GLY A 34 -5.93 -9.27 -15.29
CA GLY A 34 -6.08 -8.47 -14.08
C GLY A 34 -5.08 -8.81 -12.97
N SER A 35 -4.30 -9.90 -13.09
CA SER A 35 -3.29 -10.28 -12.11
C SER A 35 -2.23 -9.21 -11.98
N GLN A 36 -1.81 -8.95 -10.75
CA GLN A 36 -0.71 -8.05 -10.47
C GLN A 36 0.62 -8.81 -10.49
N VAL A 37 1.60 -8.28 -11.22
CA VAL A 37 2.90 -8.93 -11.43
C VAL A 37 4.05 -7.98 -11.18
N LEU A 38 5.25 -8.54 -11.01
CA LEU A 38 6.51 -7.80 -11.01
C LEU A 38 7.26 -8.03 -12.29
N ILE A 39 7.80 -6.94 -12.81
CA ILE A 39 8.51 -6.91 -14.08
C ILE A 39 9.79 -6.09 -13.95
N SER A 40 10.81 -6.44 -14.73
CA SER A 40 11.99 -5.59 -14.89
C SER A 40 11.73 -4.59 -16.01
N LEU A 41 11.73 -3.31 -15.69
CA LEU A 41 11.52 -2.21 -16.61
C LEU A 41 12.68 -1.20 -16.51
N SER A 42 13.42 -1.02 -17.61
CA SER A 42 14.58 -0.13 -17.68
C SER A 42 15.60 -0.36 -16.55
N GLY A 43 15.84 -1.63 -16.22
CA GLY A 43 16.77 -2.05 -15.16
C GLY A 43 16.27 -1.85 -13.72
N ARG A 44 14.99 -1.51 -13.53
CA ARG A 44 14.34 -1.38 -12.22
C ARG A 44 13.14 -2.32 -12.15
N THR A 45 12.82 -2.83 -10.97
CA THR A 45 11.55 -3.55 -10.78
C THR A 45 10.40 -2.57 -10.73
N ALA A 46 9.34 -2.87 -11.47
CA ALA A 46 8.06 -2.20 -11.41
C ALA A 46 6.94 -3.21 -11.16
N ALA A 47 5.84 -2.75 -10.57
CA ALA A 47 4.59 -3.50 -10.61
C ALA A 47 3.94 -3.33 -11.98
N GLY A 48 3.15 -4.31 -12.40
CA GLY A 48 2.33 -4.25 -13.60
C GLY A 48 1.05 -5.06 -13.45
N TYR A 49 0.11 -4.86 -14.36
CA TYR A 49 -1.12 -5.64 -14.44
C TYR A 49 -1.17 -6.42 -15.75
N VAL A 50 -1.53 -7.70 -15.69
CA VAL A 50 -1.71 -8.54 -16.87
C VAL A 50 -2.97 -8.12 -17.60
N VAL A 51 -2.84 -7.72 -18.87
CA VAL A 51 -3.96 -7.29 -19.73
C VAL A 51 -4.35 -8.37 -20.72
N SER A 52 -3.41 -9.21 -21.13
CA SER A 52 -3.65 -10.34 -22.04
C SER A 52 -2.65 -11.47 -21.80
N LEU A 53 -3.08 -12.69 -22.08
CA LEU A 53 -2.27 -13.91 -22.04
C LEU A 53 -2.36 -14.58 -23.42
N HIS A 54 -1.24 -14.94 -24.02
CA HIS A 54 -1.22 -15.56 -25.35
C HIS A 54 0.00 -16.48 -25.56
N SER A 55 -0.06 -17.28 -26.62
CA SER A 55 1.03 -18.17 -27.05
C SER A 55 1.71 -17.70 -28.34
N ARG A 56 1.25 -16.58 -28.93
CA ARG A 56 1.88 -16.01 -30.13
C ARG A 56 3.27 -15.47 -29.78
N ARG A 57 4.31 -16.06 -30.38
CA ARG A 57 5.69 -15.61 -30.22
C ARG A 57 5.86 -14.18 -30.77
N PRO A 58 6.37 -13.23 -29.99
CA PRO A 58 6.70 -11.89 -30.47
C PRO A 58 7.83 -11.91 -31.50
N GLU A 59 7.88 -10.90 -32.36
CA GLU A 59 8.90 -10.77 -33.42
C GLU A 59 10.29 -10.39 -32.89
N PHE A 60 10.39 -10.04 -31.60
CA PHE A 60 11.64 -9.65 -30.94
C PHE A 60 12.19 -10.76 -30.03
N GLU A 61 13.51 -10.94 -30.04
CA GLU A 61 14.16 -12.09 -29.41
C GLU A 61 14.39 -11.96 -27.90
N ASN A 62 14.55 -10.73 -27.39
CA ASN A 62 14.96 -10.48 -26.00
C ASN A 62 13.76 -10.14 -25.13
N LEU A 63 12.91 -11.14 -24.85
CA LEU A 63 11.82 -11.01 -23.88
C LEU A 63 12.35 -11.13 -22.46
N LEU A 64 11.95 -10.18 -21.61
CA LEU A 64 12.18 -10.30 -20.18
C LEU A 64 11.09 -11.20 -19.57
N PRO A 65 11.45 -12.04 -18.59
CA PRO A 65 10.46 -12.84 -17.87
C PRO A 65 9.68 -12.00 -16.86
N ILE A 66 8.46 -12.42 -16.56
CA ILE A 66 7.76 -11.99 -15.35
C ILE A 66 8.59 -12.42 -14.13
N GLU A 67 8.90 -11.48 -13.23
CA GLU A 67 9.73 -11.75 -12.06
C GLU A 67 8.93 -12.49 -10.97
N ALA A 68 7.65 -12.14 -10.78
CA ALA A 68 6.75 -12.77 -9.82
C ALA A 68 5.28 -12.41 -10.06
N VAL A 69 4.37 -13.29 -9.64
CA VAL A 69 2.94 -12.99 -9.47
C VAL A 69 2.69 -12.55 -8.03
N LEU A 70 2.03 -11.40 -7.88
CA LEU A 70 1.67 -10.85 -6.57
C LEU A 70 0.37 -11.46 -6.07
N ASP A 71 0.32 -11.76 -4.77
CA ASP A 71 -0.86 -12.25 -4.09
C ASP A 71 -1.80 -11.08 -3.76
N ALA A 72 -2.56 -10.65 -4.77
CA ALA A 72 -3.52 -9.56 -4.69
C ALA A 72 -4.78 -9.91 -5.51
N PRO A 73 -5.96 -9.38 -5.15
CA PRO A 73 -7.15 -9.50 -5.99
C PRO A 73 -6.89 -8.97 -7.40
N LEU A 74 -7.58 -9.54 -8.39
CA LEU A 74 -7.53 -9.04 -9.77
C LEU A 74 -7.93 -7.55 -9.79
N ALA A 75 -7.13 -6.75 -10.48
CA ALA A 75 -7.35 -5.31 -10.54
C ALA A 75 -8.59 -4.92 -11.34
N PHE A 76 -9.00 -5.76 -12.27
CA PHE A 76 -10.18 -5.60 -13.10
C PHE A 76 -10.66 -6.97 -13.59
N THR A 77 -11.94 -7.05 -13.87
CA THR A 77 -12.62 -8.19 -14.45
C THR A 77 -12.52 -8.16 -15.99
N PRO A 78 -12.80 -9.28 -16.68
CA PRO A 78 -12.87 -9.30 -18.14
C PRO A 78 -13.86 -8.27 -18.71
N ARG A 79 -15.01 -8.07 -18.05
CA ARG A 79 -16.03 -7.10 -18.48
C ARG A 79 -15.55 -5.66 -18.39
N GLU A 80 -14.79 -5.32 -17.35
CA GLU A 80 -14.18 -4.00 -17.19
C GLU A 80 -13.06 -3.77 -18.22
N LEU A 81 -12.29 -4.82 -18.55
CA LEU A 81 -11.31 -4.75 -19.63
C LEU A 81 -11.98 -4.51 -20.99
N ASP A 82 -13.10 -5.18 -21.27
CA ASP A 82 -13.84 -4.97 -22.53
C ASP A 82 -14.44 -3.56 -22.60
N LEU A 83 -14.94 -3.03 -21.48
CA LEU A 83 -15.35 -1.63 -21.39
C LEU A 83 -14.17 -0.69 -21.64
N ALA A 84 -13.00 -0.95 -21.06
CA ALA A 84 -11.80 -0.15 -21.30
C ALA A 84 -11.35 -0.21 -22.77
N ARG A 85 -11.49 -1.35 -23.45
CA ARG A 85 -11.22 -1.48 -24.89
C ARG A 85 -12.18 -0.64 -25.72
N TRP A 86 -13.47 -0.70 -25.40
CA TRP A 86 -14.47 0.16 -26.05
C TRP A 86 -14.15 1.65 -25.82
N MET A 87 -13.78 2.05 -24.60
CA MET A 87 -13.39 3.44 -24.30
C MET A 87 -12.14 3.87 -25.08
N ALA A 88 -11.14 2.98 -25.19
CA ALA A 88 -9.92 3.25 -25.93
C ALA A 88 -10.20 3.51 -27.41
N ASP A 89 -11.06 2.68 -28.01
CA ASP A 89 -11.52 2.81 -29.39
C ASP A 89 -12.35 4.09 -29.59
N TYR A 90 -13.41 4.27 -28.79
CA TYR A 90 -14.36 5.37 -28.93
C TYR A 90 -13.72 6.75 -28.69
N TYR A 91 -12.85 6.86 -27.69
CA TYR A 91 -12.18 8.12 -27.35
C TYR A 91 -10.78 8.26 -27.97
N CYS A 92 -10.40 7.35 -28.87
CA CYS A 92 -9.10 7.34 -29.55
C CYS A 92 -7.91 7.50 -28.57
N CYS A 93 -7.97 6.81 -27.42
CA CYS A 93 -6.94 6.90 -26.39
C CYS A 93 -6.26 5.54 -26.16
N PRO A 94 -5.02 5.52 -25.63
CA PRO A 94 -4.36 4.26 -25.33
C PRO A 94 -5.17 3.42 -24.34
N LEU A 95 -5.24 2.10 -24.54
CA LEU A 95 -5.90 1.18 -23.60
C LEU A 95 -5.36 1.31 -22.16
N SER A 96 -4.07 1.60 -22.03
CA SER A 96 -3.42 1.89 -20.75
C SER A 96 -4.05 3.07 -20.00
N GLN A 97 -4.57 4.07 -20.72
CA GLN A 97 -5.26 5.23 -20.16
C GLN A 97 -6.72 4.90 -19.84
N ALA A 98 -7.40 4.19 -20.74
CA ALA A 98 -8.77 3.73 -20.54
C ALA A 98 -8.92 2.75 -19.37
N LEU A 99 -7.89 1.94 -19.08
CA LEU A 99 -7.88 1.02 -17.94
C LEU A 99 -7.68 1.71 -16.59
N ARG A 100 -7.13 2.93 -16.54
CA ARG A 100 -6.77 3.60 -15.27
C ARG A 100 -7.92 3.74 -14.27
N PRO A 101 -9.16 4.09 -14.65
CA PRO A 101 -10.26 4.24 -13.70
C PRO A 101 -10.59 2.96 -12.95
N PHE A 102 -10.29 1.79 -13.53
CA PHE A 102 -10.49 0.48 -12.93
C PHE A 102 -9.36 0.11 -11.97
N LEU A 103 -8.20 0.76 -12.08
CA LEU A 103 -7.05 0.50 -11.21
C LEU A 103 -7.19 1.30 -9.91
N SER A 104 -7.12 0.61 -8.77
CA SER A 104 -7.05 1.29 -7.48
C SER A 104 -5.78 2.19 -7.41
N GLU A 105 -5.91 3.42 -6.88
CA GLU A 105 -4.74 4.29 -6.59
C GLU A 105 -3.72 3.63 -5.64
N VAL A 106 -4.16 2.60 -4.92
CA VAL A 106 -3.37 1.73 -4.04
C VAL A 106 -2.38 0.86 -4.85
N GLY A 107 -2.48 0.85 -6.18
CA GLY A 107 -1.54 0.21 -7.10
C GLY A 107 -0.11 0.79 -7.11
N ALA A 108 0.18 1.85 -6.36
CA ALA A 108 1.55 2.26 -6.03
C ALA A 108 2.20 1.27 -5.04
N VAL A 109 2.19 -0.01 -5.40
CA VAL A 109 2.76 -1.10 -4.64
C VAL A 109 4.24 -0.83 -4.45
N ARG A 110 4.64 -0.62 -3.20
CA ARG A 110 6.05 -0.61 -2.85
C ARG A 110 6.52 -2.05 -2.87
N VAL A 111 7.21 -2.41 -3.93
CA VAL A 111 7.80 -3.74 -4.05
C VAL A 111 8.97 -3.83 -3.08
N ARG A 112 8.85 -4.71 -2.08
CA ARG A 112 10.00 -5.07 -1.25
C ARG A 112 10.54 -6.41 -1.73
N ARG A 113 11.70 -6.35 -2.38
CA ARG A 113 12.52 -7.55 -2.62
C ARG A 113 13.10 -8.02 -1.28
N GLN A 114 12.90 -9.29 -0.98
CA GLN A 114 13.45 -9.99 0.17
C GLN A 114 14.21 -11.20 -0.36
N LEU A 115 15.47 -11.31 0.03
CA LEU A 115 16.29 -12.46 -0.31
C LEU A 115 16.07 -13.51 0.76
N ARG A 116 15.58 -14.70 0.40
CA ARG A 116 15.49 -15.81 1.34
C ARG A 116 16.61 -16.79 1.07
N LEU A 117 17.19 -17.31 2.13
CA LEU A 117 18.06 -18.47 2.03
C LEU A 117 17.22 -19.69 1.64
N THR A 118 17.62 -20.34 0.56
CA THR A 118 17.07 -21.66 0.20
C THR A 118 17.54 -22.70 1.22
N GLU A 119 16.94 -23.87 1.21
CA GLU A 119 17.41 -24.98 2.05
C GLU A 119 18.87 -25.35 1.72
N TYR A 120 19.23 -25.35 0.43
CA TYR A 120 20.60 -25.56 -0.03
C TYR A 120 21.56 -24.49 0.51
N GLY A 121 21.18 -23.21 0.44
CA GLY A 121 21.98 -22.10 0.97
C GLY A 121 22.20 -22.18 2.48
N ARG A 122 21.19 -22.64 3.25
CA ARG A 122 21.34 -22.87 4.70
C ARG A 122 22.34 -23.99 4.97
N ARG A 123 22.22 -25.12 4.29
CA ARG A 123 23.15 -26.25 4.44
C ARG A 123 24.60 -25.86 4.12
N GLN A 124 24.81 -25.06 3.08
CA GLN A 124 26.15 -24.56 2.73
C GLN A 124 26.71 -23.61 3.80
N LEU A 125 25.87 -22.75 4.39
CA LEU A 125 26.29 -21.85 5.46
C LEU A 125 26.59 -22.57 6.77
N GLU A 126 25.91 -23.68 7.06
CA GLU A 126 26.10 -24.50 8.26
C GLU A 126 27.23 -25.54 8.10
N SER A 127 27.69 -25.78 6.87
CA SER A 127 28.73 -26.77 6.58
C SER A 127 30.13 -26.25 6.95
N PRO A 128 30.87 -26.90 7.86
CA PRO A 128 32.23 -26.47 8.20
C PRO A 128 33.25 -26.65 7.06
N ALA A 129 32.88 -27.32 5.97
CA ALA A 129 33.74 -27.59 4.81
C ALA A 129 33.31 -26.83 3.53
N HIS A 130 32.54 -25.75 3.66
CA HIS A 130 32.09 -24.99 2.49
C HIS A 130 33.26 -24.34 1.71
N THR A 131 33.16 -24.27 0.38
CA THR A 131 34.16 -23.58 -0.48
C THR A 131 33.69 -22.18 -0.88
N LEU A 132 32.78 -21.59 -0.11
CA LEU A 132 32.24 -20.26 -0.38
C LEU A 132 33.32 -19.19 -0.17
N LYS A 133 33.32 -18.16 -1.02
CA LYS A 133 34.19 -17.00 -0.86
C LYS A 133 33.75 -16.19 0.36
N GLU A 134 34.68 -15.48 0.98
CA GLU A 134 34.42 -14.61 2.15
C GLU A 134 33.27 -13.63 1.91
N GLU A 135 33.23 -12.98 0.74
CA GLU A 135 32.16 -12.05 0.35
C GLU A 135 30.79 -12.73 0.26
N THR A 136 30.76 -14.00 -0.18
CA THR A 136 29.55 -14.82 -0.29
C THR A 136 29.05 -15.23 1.08
N LEU A 137 29.96 -15.65 1.96
CA LEU A 137 29.64 -16.05 3.33
C LEU A 137 29.04 -14.89 4.13
N GLN A 138 29.71 -13.74 4.13
CA GLN A 138 29.23 -12.53 4.80
C GLN A 138 27.84 -12.09 4.29
N ALA A 139 27.60 -12.21 2.97
CA ALA A 139 26.30 -11.89 2.40
C ALA A 139 25.20 -12.85 2.89
N LEU A 140 25.47 -14.17 2.92
CA LEU A 140 24.51 -15.17 3.38
C LEU A 140 24.21 -15.05 4.88
N GLU A 141 25.22 -14.78 5.71
CA GLU A 141 25.04 -14.53 7.15
C GLU A 141 24.16 -13.32 7.41
N MET A 142 24.42 -12.22 6.71
CA MET A 142 23.61 -11.02 6.84
C MET A 142 22.15 -11.29 6.45
N ILE A 143 21.94 -12.04 5.35
CA ILE A 143 20.60 -12.47 4.90
C ILE A 143 19.91 -13.31 5.98
N ARG A 144 20.63 -14.23 6.64
CA ARG A 144 20.13 -15.05 7.75
C ARG A 144 19.69 -14.18 8.93
N GLU A 145 20.58 -13.30 9.42
CA GLU A 145 20.33 -12.45 10.58
C GLU A 145 19.13 -11.52 10.38
N ARG A 146 19.02 -10.92 9.20
CA ARG A 146 17.94 -9.98 8.87
C ARG A 146 16.68 -10.67 8.37
N LYS A 147 16.57 -12.01 8.48
CA LYS A 147 15.43 -12.82 8.03
C LYS A 147 15.01 -12.46 6.59
N GLY A 148 16.00 -12.24 5.73
CA GLY A 148 15.82 -11.90 4.32
C GLY A 148 15.42 -10.47 3.97
N LYS A 149 15.24 -9.60 4.98
CA LYS A 149 14.86 -8.19 4.80
C LYS A 149 16.07 -7.30 4.49
N ILE A 150 16.77 -7.57 3.40
CA ILE A 150 17.98 -6.85 2.99
C ILE A 150 17.78 -6.01 1.74
N SER A 151 18.29 -4.78 1.77
CA SER A 151 18.33 -3.91 0.60
C SER A 151 19.61 -4.13 -0.21
N ARG A 152 19.57 -3.85 -1.52
CA ARG A 152 20.76 -3.85 -2.39
C ARG A 152 21.85 -2.91 -1.86
N ARG A 153 21.48 -1.79 -1.23
CA ARG A 153 22.43 -0.85 -0.63
C ARG A 153 23.19 -1.47 0.54
N THR A 154 22.50 -2.28 1.35
CA THR A 154 23.11 -3.01 2.47
C THR A 154 24.09 -4.08 1.97
N LEU A 155 23.72 -4.84 0.93
CA LEU A 155 24.64 -5.79 0.29
C LEU A 155 25.82 -5.13 -0.43
N ALA A 156 25.61 -3.94 -0.99
CA ALA A 156 26.68 -3.17 -1.61
C ALA A 156 27.76 -2.73 -0.59
N ALA A 157 27.45 -2.68 0.71
CA ALA A 157 28.44 -2.44 1.74
C ALA A 157 29.38 -3.64 1.95
N VAL A 158 28.95 -4.86 1.61
CA VAL A 158 29.76 -6.09 1.71
C VAL A 158 30.61 -6.28 0.46
N ALA A 159 30.00 -6.27 -0.72
CA ALA A 159 30.70 -6.56 -1.99
C ALA A 159 31.27 -5.33 -2.70
N GLY A 160 30.87 -4.13 -2.29
CA GLY A 160 31.10 -2.90 -3.04
C GLY A 160 30.03 -2.65 -4.11
N ALA A 161 29.73 -1.37 -4.37
CA ALA A 161 28.64 -0.94 -5.25
C ALA A 161 28.71 -1.47 -6.69
N ARG A 162 29.93 -1.67 -7.23
CA ARG A 162 30.14 -2.16 -8.60
C ARG A 162 29.92 -3.67 -8.74
N ARG A 163 30.15 -4.44 -7.67
CA ARG A 163 30.12 -5.92 -7.69
C ARG A 163 28.83 -6.52 -7.12
N VAL A 164 28.01 -5.71 -6.43
CA VAL A 164 26.77 -6.19 -5.78
C VAL A 164 25.81 -6.89 -6.75
N SER A 165 25.71 -6.42 -8.00
CA SER A 165 24.85 -7.06 -9.01
C SER A 165 25.38 -8.43 -9.42
N ALA A 166 26.70 -8.56 -9.58
CA ALA A 166 27.34 -9.82 -9.95
C ALA A 166 27.25 -10.85 -8.80
N LEU A 167 27.46 -10.41 -7.56
CA LEU A 167 27.29 -11.25 -6.38
C LEU A 167 25.84 -11.75 -6.26
N LEU A 168 24.86 -10.86 -6.37
CA LEU A 168 23.45 -11.25 -6.32
C LEU A 168 23.06 -12.26 -7.40
N ARG A 169 23.59 -12.07 -8.62
CA ARG A 169 23.39 -13.01 -9.71
C ARG A 169 23.99 -14.38 -9.40
N ALA A 170 25.24 -14.43 -8.94
CA ALA A 170 25.92 -15.66 -8.56
C ALA A 170 25.19 -16.40 -7.42
N LEU A 171 24.75 -15.69 -6.38
CA LEU A 171 24.00 -16.28 -5.27
C LEU A 171 22.69 -16.95 -5.72
N LYS A 172 22.01 -16.36 -6.71
CA LYS A 172 20.79 -16.92 -7.29
C LYS A 172 21.07 -18.10 -8.23
N GLU A 173 22.06 -17.96 -9.13
CA GLU A 173 22.44 -19.01 -10.08
C GLU A 173 22.97 -20.26 -9.36
N GLN A 174 23.64 -20.09 -8.23
CA GLN A 174 24.08 -21.19 -7.36
C GLN A 174 22.95 -21.77 -6.48
N GLY A 175 21.74 -21.21 -6.57
CA GLY A 175 20.60 -21.64 -5.76
C GLY A 175 20.76 -21.41 -4.26
N LEU A 176 21.68 -20.54 -3.82
CA LEU A 176 21.92 -20.25 -2.40
C LEU A 176 20.85 -19.33 -1.82
N VAL A 177 20.30 -18.45 -2.66
CA VAL A 177 19.23 -17.53 -2.29
C VAL A 177 18.15 -17.53 -3.36
N GLU A 178 16.91 -17.45 -2.92
CA GLU A 178 15.77 -17.10 -3.76
C GLU A 178 15.38 -15.65 -3.49
N GLU A 179 14.98 -14.91 -4.52
CA GLU A 179 14.43 -13.58 -4.32
C GLU A 179 12.92 -13.67 -4.33
N THR A 180 12.33 -13.47 -3.17
CA THR A 180 10.89 -13.30 -3.03
C THR A 180 10.58 -11.82 -3.05
N ALA A 181 9.52 -11.44 -3.74
CA ALA A 181 9.08 -10.07 -3.74
C ALA A 181 7.69 -10.00 -3.12
N SER A 182 7.57 -9.18 -2.09
CA SER A 182 6.31 -8.96 -1.39
C SER A 182 5.78 -7.58 -1.75
N VAL A 183 4.48 -7.53 -2.05
CA VAL A 183 3.70 -6.29 -2.06
C VAL A 183 3.78 -5.68 -0.67
N ILE A 184 4.35 -4.49 -0.53
CA ILE A 184 3.95 -3.62 0.56
C ILE A 184 2.74 -2.85 0.04
N SER A 185 1.55 -3.24 0.47
CA SER A 185 0.35 -2.46 0.26
C SER A 185 0.62 -1.04 0.75
N PRO A 186 0.49 0.00 -0.10
CA PRO A 186 0.70 1.36 0.35
C PRO A 186 -0.45 1.75 1.27
N GLY A 187 -0.23 1.55 2.56
CA GLY A 187 -1.17 1.89 3.62
C GLY A 187 -2.23 0.81 3.81
N GLY A 188 -2.46 0.44 5.07
CA GLY A 188 -3.74 -0.17 5.42
C GLY A 188 -4.89 0.77 5.05
N GLU A 189 -6.12 0.29 5.19
CA GLU A 189 -7.34 1.10 5.14
C GLU A 189 -7.05 2.49 5.73
N LYS A 190 -7.24 3.56 4.93
CA LYS A 190 -7.01 4.92 5.44
C LYS A 190 -7.87 5.06 6.69
N ARG A 191 -7.27 5.55 7.77
CA ARG A 191 -7.99 5.78 9.02
C ARG A 191 -7.97 7.25 9.33
N ASP A 192 -9.14 7.78 9.67
CA ASP A 192 -9.22 9.07 10.33
C ASP A 192 -8.96 8.89 11.82
N THR A 193 -8.41 9.93 12.43
CA THR A 193 -8.27 10.00 13.89
C THR A 193 -9.29 10.99 14.39
N LEU A 194 -10.26 10.52 15.15
CA LEU A 194 -11.21 11.35 15.88
C LEU A 194 -10.63 11.70 17.24
N VAL A 195 -10.95 12.91 17.70
CA VAL A 195 -10.47 13.51 18.94
C VAL A 195 -11.68 13.98 19.72
N SER A 196 -11.76 13.59 21.00
CA SER A 196 -12.84 14.01 21.90
C SER A 196 -12.30 14.29 23.30
N LEU A 197 -13.07 15.05 24.11
CA LEU A 197 -12.72 15.27 25.51
C LEU A 197 -12.96 13.99 26.33
N ALA A 198 -11.91 13.54 27.02
CA ALA A 198 -12.01 12.47 28.00
C ALA A 198 -12.62 12.95 29.33
N VAL A 199 -12.61 14.26 29.57
CA VAL A 199 -13.17 14.92 30.76
C VAL A 199 -14.47 15.68 30.45
N GLY A 200 -15.14 16.18 31.49
CA GLY A 200 -16.29 17.09 31.35
C GLY A 200 -15.88 18.41 30.69
N ALA A 201 -16.81 19.06 29.98
CA ALA A 201 -16.54 20.33 29.29
C ALA A 201 -16.13 21.44 30.27
N GLU A 202 -16.76 21.51 31.44
CA GLU A 202 -16.41 22.48 32.50
C GLU A 202 -14.98 22.29 33.01
N GLN A 203 -14.62 21.04 33.34
CA GLN A 203 -13.26 20.71 33.78
C GLN A 203 -12.21 21.01 32.70
N ALA A 204 -12.55 20.78 31.43
CA ALA A 204 -11.66 21.11 30.31
C ALA A 204 -11.43 22.63 30.20
N LEU A 205 -12.47 23.46 30.38
CA LEU A 205 -12.36 24.92 30.36
C LEU A 205 -11.53 25.45 31.54
N GLU A 206 -11.79 24.97 32.76
CA GLU A 206 -11.01 25.37 33.94
C GLU A 206 -9.51 25.02 33.76
N THR A 207 -9.24 23.84 33.21
CA THR A 207 -7.87 23.41 32.90
C THR A 207 -7.25 24.24 31.78
N ALA A 208 -8.04 24.65 30.78
CA ALA A 208 -7.59 25.53 29.71
C ALA A 208 -7.20 26.92 30.24
N GLU A 209 -7.97 27.49 31.16
CA GLU A 209 -7.65 28.77 31.80
C GLU A 209 -6.32 28.70 32.56
N LYS A 210 -6.13 27.64 33.36
CA LYS A 210 -4.86 27.39 34.09
C LYS A 210 -3.66 27.21 33.16
N LEU A 211 -3.87 26.66 31.96
CA LEU A 211 -2.83 26.41 30.96
C LEU A 211 -2.63 27.56 29.98
N SER A 212 -3.48 28.59 29.98
CA SER A 212 -3.48 29.69 29.00
C SER A 212 -2.12 30.40 28.89
N SER A 213 -1.42 30.60 30.01
CA SER A 213 -0.12 31.28 30.07
C SER A 213 1.07 30.35 29.77
N ARG A 214 1.07 29.12 30.30
CA ARG A 214 2.20 28.18 30.20
C ARG A 214 2.19 27.32 28.94
N ALA A 215 1.00 27.00 28.43
CA ALA A 215 0.81 26.10 27.31
C ALA A 215 -0.39 26.56 26.44
N PRO A 216 -0.29 27.72 25.77
CA PRO A 216 -1.41 28.35 25.06
C PRO A 216 -2.04 27.45 23.99
N ARG A 217 -1.23 26.60 23.32
CA ARG A 217 -1.72 25.61 22.35
C ARG A 217 -2.54 24.49 22.98
N GLN A 218 -2.20 24.07 24.20
CA GLN A 218 -2.98 23.06 24.94
C GLN A 218 -4.31 23.66 25.42
N ALA A 219 -4.27 24.91 25.92
CA ALA A 219 -5.47 25.64 26.29
C ALA A 219 -6.43 25.82 25.09
N ALA A 220 -5.91 26.20 23.92
CA ALA A 220 -6.71 26.35 22.70
C ALA A 220 -7.44 25.06 22.29
N VAL A 221 -6.76 23.91 22.34
CA VAL A 221 -7.36 22.60 22.04
C VAL A 221 -8.48 22.26 23.03
N LEU A 222 -8.24 22.41 24.34
CA LEU A 222 -9.23 22.13 25.36
C LEU A 222 -10.46 23.04 25.24
N SER A 223 -10.25 24.35 25.08
CA SER A 223 -11.34 25.31 24.90
C SER A 223 -12.16 25.05 23.65
N TYR A 224 -11.51 24.68 22.53
CA TYR A 224 -12.20 24.34 21.29
C TYR A 224 -13.08 23.10 21.44
N LEU A 225 -12.52 22.00 21.96
CA LEU A 225 -13.27 20.76 22.16
C LEU A 225 -14.38 20.91 23.22
N ALA A 226 -14.16 21.72 24.26
CA ALA A 226 -15.16 21.99 25.29
C ALA A 226 -16.36 22.75 24.73
N ARG A 227 -16.12 23.76 23.88
CA ARG A 227 -17.20 24.51 23.21
C ARG A 227 -18.05 23.63 22.32
N LEU A 228 -17.43 22.73 21.55
CA LEU A 228 -18.14 21.78 20.69
C LEU A 228 -18.98 20.78 21.52
N LYS A 229 -18.39 20.22 22.58
CA LYS A 229 -19.11 19.32 23.49
C LYS A 229 -20.29 19.98 24.19
N SER A 230 -20.18 21.27 24.52
CA SER A 230 -21.30 22.05 25.09
C SER A 230 -22.39 22.33 24.06
N ALA A 231 -22.05 22.57 22.78
CA ALA A 231 -23.02 22.81 21.72
C ALA A 231 -23.84 21.55 21.38
N GLU A 232 -23.21 20.37 21.35
CA GLU A 232 -23.90 19.10 21.05
C GLU A 232 -24.80 18.60 22.19
N ARG A 233 -24.49 18.97 23.45
CA ARG A 233 -25.33 18.61 24.61
C ARG A 233 -26.75 19.15 24.49
N THR A 234 -26.93 20.24 23.73
CA THR A 234 -28.22 20.85 23.39
C THR A 234 -28.93 20.12 22.25
N ALA A 235 -28.20 19.35 21.42
CA ALA A 235 -28.70 18.66 20.23
C ALA A 235 -28.92 17.14 20.42
N GLY A 236 -28.55 16.56 21.56
CA GLY A 236 -28.91 15.19 21.96
C GLY A 236 -28.04 14.06 21.41
N THR A 237 -26.98 14.34 20.67
CA THR A 237 -26.01 13.33 20.18
C THR A 237 -24.82 13.20 21.13
N GLY A 238 -24.47 11.96 21.50
CA GLY A 238 -23.40 11.67 22.45
C GLY A 238 -21.98 11.93 21.91
N SER A 239 -21.08 12.36 22.80
CA SER A 239 -19.64 12.62 22.61
C SER A 239 -19.23 13.34 21.31
N ALA A 240 -18.95 14.65 21.43
CA ALA A 240 -18.33 15.46 20.37
C ALA A 240 -16.98 14.90 19.92
N GLU A 241 -17.03 14.05 18.91
CA GLU A 241 -15.87 13.50 18.21
C GLU A 241 -15.59 14.35 16.98
N VAL A 242 -14.38 14.90 16.90
CA VAL A 242 -13.97 15.82 15.82
C VAL A 242 -12.74 15.25 15.14
N LEU A 243 -12.62 15.45 13.82
CA LEU A 243 -11.42 15.04 13.08
C LEU A 243 -10.17 15.73 13.63
N LEU A 244 -9.10 14.95 13.86
CA LEU A 244 -7.80 15.47 14.29
C LEU A 244 -7.27 16.53 13.34
N SER A 245 -7.46 16.35 12.03
CA SER A 245 -7.08 17.32 11.00
C SER A 245 -7.79 18.66 11.19
N GLU A 246 -9.06 18.65 11.60
CA GLU A 246 -9.81 19.85 11.90
C GLU A 246 -9.34 20.53 13.19
N VAL A 247 -9.14 19.76 14.27
CA VAL A 247 -8.60 20.29 15.53
C VAL A 247 -7.24 20.94 15.28
N VAL A 248 -6.35 20.27 14.53
CA VAL A 248 -5.04 20.82 14.17
C VAL A 248 -5.17 22.04 13.28
N ARG A 249 -6.10 22.08 12.32
CA ARG A 249 -6.36 23.27 11.49
C ARG A 249 -6.82 24.48 12.31
N LYS A 250 -7.65 24.26 13.34
CA LYS A 250 -8.20 25.34 14.18
C LYS A 250 -7.27 25.78 15.31
N THR A 251 -6.40 24.90 15.79
CA THR A 251 -5.54 25.14 16.98
C THR A 251 -4.04 25.21 16.65
N GLU A 252 -3.68 24.84 15.42
CA GLU A 252 -2.34 24.80 14.83
C GLU A 252 -1.31 23.93 15.59
N SER A 253 -1.73 22.93 16.35
CA SER A 253 -0.78 22.07 17.09
C SER A 253 -1.21 20.62 17.28
N LEU A 254 -0.55 19.72 16.55
CA LEU A 254 -0.64 18.27 16.75
C LEU A 254 0.04 17.83 18.06
N SER A 255 1.13 18.50 18.45
CA SER A 255 1.88 18.18 19.68
C SER A 255 1.06 18.43 20.94
N ALA A 256 0.19 19.46 20.92
CA ALA A 256 -0.73 19.77 22.00
C ALA A 256 -1.75 18.63 22.19
N VAL A 257 -2.35 18.12 21.10
CA VAL A 257 -3.29 16.99 21.17
C VAL A 257 -2.61 15.75 21.79
N ARG A 258 -1.42 15.37 21.31
CA ARG A 258 -0.65 14.24 21.87
C ARG A 258 -0.26 14.42 23.34
N SER A 259 -0.03 15.65 23.77
CA SER A 259 0.29 15.94 25.18
C SER A 259 -0.95 15.87 26.06
N LEU A 260 -2.10 16.33 25.58
CA LEU A 260 -3.37 16.27 26.30
C LEU A 260 -3.90 14.84 26.39
N GLU A 261 -3.66 14.03 25.36
CA GLU A 261 -3.92 12.60 25.36
C GLU A 261 -3.11 11.87 26.43
N ARG A 262 -1.79 12.11 26.51
CA ARG A 262 -0.94 11.56 27.59
C ARG A 262 -1.36 11.99 28.99
N LYS A 263 -1.97 13.17 29.12
CA LYS A 263 -2.51 13.70 30.39
C LYS A 263 -3.93 13.17 30.70
N GLY A 264 -4.53 12.36 29.82
CA GLY A 264 -5.88 11.82 30.00
C GLY A 264 -7.00 12.85 29.87
N LEU A 265 -6.74 14.02 29.29
CA LEU A 265 -7.74 15.09 29.11
C LEU A 265 -8.47 14.96 27.76
N VAL A 266 -7.83 14.33 26.79
CA VAL A 266 -8.34 14.08 25.43
C VAL A 266 -8.19 12.60 25.12
N ARG A 267 -9.15 12.04 24.39
CA ARG A 267 -9.08 10.67 23.86
C ARG A 267 -8.99 10.73 22.33
N THR A 268 -8.20 9.85 21.74
CA THR A 268 -8.22 9.62 20.30
C THR A 268 -8.82 8.27 19.97
N ARG A 269 -9.51 8.19 18.82
CA ARG A 269 -10.07 6.96 18.27
C ARG A 269 -9.76 6.89 16.79
N HIS A 270 -9.33 5.74 16.31
CA HIS A 270 -9.14 5.50 14.88
C HIS A 270 -10.41 4.91 14.27
N VAL A 271 -10.87 5.49 13.17
CA VAL A 271 -12.04 5.02 12.41
C VAL A 271 -11.67 4.85 10.93
N PRO A 272 -12.31 3.92 10.20
CA PRO A 272 -12.16 3.85 8.74
C PRO A 272 -12.47 5.21 8.10
N HIS A 273 -11.60 5.67 7.21
CA HIS A 273 -11.80 6.89 6.44
C HIS A 273 -12.76 6.60 5.29
N TRP A 274 -13.97 7.12 5.39
CA TRP A 274 -14.93 7.10 4.30
C TRP A 274 -14.67 8.30 3.40
N ARG A 275 -14.47 8.05 2.10
CA ARG A 275 -14.44 9.13 1.11
C ARG A 275 -15.87 9.63 0.94
N THR A 276 -16.20 10.74 1.56
CA THR A 276 -17.49 11.43 1.34
C THR A 276 -17.29 12.46 0.23
N PRO A 277 -17.83 12.27 -0.99
CA PRO A 277 -17.69 13.23 -2.09
C PRO A 277 -18.41 14.56 -1.81
N TRP A 278 -19.35 14.55 -0.84
CA TRP A 278 -20.19 15.68 -0.50
C TRP A 278 -20.11 15.97 1.01
N PRO A 279 -19.08 16.69 1.47
CA PRO A 279 -18.89 16.98 2.90
C PRO A 279 -20.04 17.83 3.50
N ASP A 280 -20.71 18.63 2.67
CA ASP A 280 -21.79 19.54 3.06
C ASP A 280 -23.17 19.11 2.52
N ALA A 281 -23.28 17.94 1.86
CA ALA A 281 -24.60 17.47 1.46
C ALA A 281 -25.40 17.10 2.72
N PRO A 282 -26.68 17.48 2.82
CA PRO A 282 -27.56 16.84 3.77
C PRO A 282 -27.42 15.34 3.56
N THR A 283 -27.12 14.60 4.63
CA THR A 283 -27.07 13.14 4.55
C THR A 283 -28.47 12.67 4.21
N ASP A 284 -28.74 12.44 2.92
CA ASP A 284 -29.91 11.71 2.42
C ASP A 284 -29.82 10.20 2.78
N HIS A 285 -29.09 9.88 3.85
CA HIS A 285 -29.12 8.59 4.49
C HIS A 285 -30.17 8.68 5.59
N PRO A 286 -31.39 8.16 5.36
CA PRO A 286 -32.37 8.09 6.43
C PRO A 286 -31.77 7.23 7.55
N SER A 287 -31.92 7.69 8.80
CA SER A 287 -31.47 6.98 10.02
C SER A 287 -32.13 5.60 10.18
N SER A 288 -33.14 5.30 9.38
CA SER A 288 -33.76 4.00 9.23
C SER A 288 -33.98 3.70 7.74
N PHE A 289 -33.57 2.51 7.31
CA PHE A 289 -33.91 2.01 5.98
C PHE A 289 -35.15 1.13 6.10
N GLU A 290 -36.30 1.59 5.61
CA GLU A 290 -37.40 0.69 5.32
C GLU A 290 -37.07 -0.05 4.02
N LEU A 291 -36.81 -1.36 4.13
CA LEU A 291 -36.57 -2.19 2.95
C LEU A 291 -37.80 -2.18 2.05
N ASN A 292 -37.59 -1.94 0.76
CA ASN A 292 -38.64 -2.05 -0.23
C ASN A 292 -39.09 -3.52 -0.40
N PRO A 293 -40.25 -3.79 -1.03
CA PRO A 293 -40.76 -5.16 -1.17
C PRO A 293 -39.80 -6.12 -1.89
N GLN A 294 -39.03 -5.63 -2.86
CA GLN A 294 -38.06 -6.43 -3.62
C GLN A 294 -36.84 -6.81 -2.77
N GLN A 295 -36.36 -5.89 -1.93
CA GLN A 295 -35.26 -6.12 -0.98
C GLN A 295 -35.68 -7.08 0.13
N LYS A 296 -36.92 -6.98 0.63
CA LYS A 296 -37.48 -7.93 1.60
C LYS A 296 -37.60 -9.35 1.02
N ALA A 297 -37.90 -9.47 -0.27
CA ALA A 297 -38.01 -10.76 -0.95
C ALA A 297 -36.66 -11.42 -1.29
N ALA A 298 -35.55 -10.66 -1.21
CA ALA A 298 -34.20 -11.13 -1.53
C ALA A 298 -33.38 -11.55 -0.29
N LEU A 299 -33.94 -11.42 0.92
CA LEU A 299 -33.39 -11.92 2.19
C LEU A 299 -34.05 -13.25 2.56
#